data_AF-A0A914XR42-F1
#
_entry.id   AF-A0A914XR42-F1
#
_cell.length_a   1.000
_cell.length_b   1.000
_cell.length_c   1.000
_cell.angle_alpha   90.00
_cell.angle_beta   90.00
_cell.angle_gamma   90.00
#
_symmetry.space_group_name_H-M   'P 1'
#
loop_
_entity.id
_entity.type
_entity.pdbx_description
1 polymer ?
#
loop_
_entity_poly.entity_id
_entity_poly.type
_entity_poly.pdbx_seq_one_letter_code
_entity_poly.pdbx_strand_id
1 'polypeptide(L)'
;MEWLDLPEEKRPALITIYMDQPDTAGHEFGPDSDGVNQALIYVDSMINYLMTSLYQRDLMDCVNLMIVADHGMQQLYEDKRIFLDQYFDVKGMRIFSAAVGRIMLENSTLSAPQVVDKMKCLNGTNFRVYEPKNIPKRLHYAKSYRIGDVIIDSAPGSMVFPDKKSAEDDWDEQGDHGFDFRTPSMHAIFFGHGPGFKEGVSIQPFQNIELYNLMADLMQLPSRAPTNGTKGALYHILSNPPPDVETSMKSLSSCVKKLIYGFCGDQCAQSDDRPVCQPDEVISLPEELATSLCSIALCNSTTIYDKSLYKPKFTQFQFIVVCSSLVCSRSPFSPPLPLALPKEKLSFQRIKRDLRCIVNAANWL
;
A
#
# COMPACT_ATOMS: atom_id res chain seq x y z
N MET A 1 18.93 10.03 -29.76
CA MET A 1 19.32 9.06 -30.81
C MET A 1 20.82 8.94 -30.96
N GLU A 2 21.58 10.03 -31.07
CA GLU A 2 23.04 10.00 -31.26
C GLU A 2 23.81 9.08 -30.28
N TRP A 3 23.38 8.98 -29.02
CA TRP A 3 23.98 8.05 -28.06
C TRP A 3 23.92 6.59 -28.49
N LEU A 4 22.87 6.16 -29.20
CA LEU A 4 22.73 4.80 -29.73
C LEU A 4 23.65 4.55 -30.93
N ASP A 5 24.08 5.62 -31.61
CA ASP A 5 24.97 5.55 -32.77
C ASP A 5 26.46 5.56 -32.36
N LEU A 6 26.77 5.69 -31.05
CA LEU A 6 28.13 5.64 -30.53
C LEU A 6 28.79 4.26 -30.75
N PRO A 7 30.14 4.20 -30.86
CA PRO A 7 30.88 2.95 -30.77
C PRO A 7 30.52 2.16 -29.51
N GLU A 8 30.54 0.84 -29.59
CA GLU A 8 30.05 -0.07 -28.55
C GLU A 8 30.65 0.25 -27.17
N GLU A 9 31.94 0.58 -27.10
CA GLU A 9 32.65 0.83 -25.85
C GLU A 9 32.21 2.12 -25.13
N LYS A 10 31.48 2.99 -25.83
CA LYS A 10 30.97 4.26 -25.31
C LYS A 10 29.44 4.32 -25.28
N ARG A 11 28.77 3.34 -25.90
CA ARG A 11 27.32 3.34 -26.05
C ARG A 11 26.66 2.99 -24.72
N PRO A 12 25.76 3.83 -24.18
CA PRO A 12 25.11 3.54 -22.91
C PRO A 12 24.12 2.38 -23.06
N ALA A 13 24.10 1.49 -22.07
CA ALA A 13 23.12 0.40 -21.97
C ALA A 13 21.79 0.82 -21.31
N LEU A 14 21.79 1.93 -20.57
CA LEU A 14 20.61 2.53 -19.97
C LEU A 14 20.51 3.98 -20.41
N ILE A 15 19.38 4.33 -21.01
CA ILE A 15 19.04 5.69 -21.42
C ILE A 15 17.70 6.04 -20.79
N THR A 16 17.61 7.23 -20.20
CA THR A 16 16.35 7.76 -19.66
C THR A 16 15.98 9.01 -20.45
N ILE A 17 14.68 9.16 -20.72
CA ILE A 17 14.10 10.31 -21.39
C ILE A 17 12.96 10.76 -20.50
N TYR A 18 12.90 12.06 -20.22
CA TYR A 18 11.87 12.68 -19.41
C TYR A 18 11.19 13.78 -20.23
N MET A 19 9.88 13.85 -20.10
CA MET A 19 9.03 14.91 -20.63
C MET A 19 8.18 15.42 -19.47
N ASP A 20 8.04 16.73 -19.36
CA ASP A 20 7.19 17.38 -18.35
C ASP A 20 5.70 17.33 -18.71
N GLN A 21 5.37 16.98 -19.94
CA GLN A 21 3.98 16.76 -20.37
C GLN A 21 3.56 15.30 -20.16
N PRO A 22 2.28 15.05 -19.81
CA PRO A 22 1.16 16.00 -19.73
C PRO A 22 1.00 16.68 -18.36
N ASP A 23 1.97 16.55 -17.44
CA ASP A 23 1.86 17.06 -16.07
C ASP A 23 1.66 18.59 -16.02
N THR A 24 2.51 19.33 -16.73
CA THR A 24 2.41 20.80 -16.85
C THR A 24 1.01 21.24 -17.31
N ALA A 25 0.48 20.64 -18.38
CA ALA A 25 -0.87 20.96 -18.86
C ALA A 25 -1.97 20.53 -17.88
N GLY A 26 -1.76 19.43 -17.16
CA GLY A 26 -2.65 18.95 -16.12
C GLY A 26 -2.78 19.92 -14.95
N HIS A 27 -1.67 20.51 -14.49
CA HIS A 27 -1.68 21.58 -13.49
C HIS A 27 -2.36 22.85 -14.00
N GLU A 28 -2.00 23.32 -15.20
CA GLU A 28 -2.46 24.61 -15.74
C GLU A 28 -3.96 24.61 -16.08
N PHE A 29 -4.46 23.52 -16.68
CA PHE A 29 -5.81 23.48 -17.25
C PHE A 29 -6.75 22.47 -16.60
N GLY A 30 -6.23 21.60 -15.73
CA GLY A 30 -6.96 20.48 -15.16
C GLY A 30 -6.90 19.24 -16.06
N PRO A 31 -7.07 18.04 -15.50
CA PRO A 31 -6.88 16.77 -16.22
C PRO A 31 -7.86 16.56 -17.37
N ASP A 32 -9.10 17.07 -17.26
CA ASP A 32 -10.17 16.90 -18.26
C ASP A 32 -10.28 18.18 -19.12
N SER A 33 -9.20 18.52 -19.83
CA SER A 33 -9.10 19.76 -20.60
C SER A 33 -8.56 19.58 -22.02
N ASP A 34 -8.87 20.55 -22.90
CA ASP A 34 -8.30 20.60 -24.25
C ASP A 34 -6.78 20.82 -24.22
N GLY A 35 -6.26 21.51 -23.19
CA GLY A 35 -4.81 21.69 -22.98
C GLY A 35 -4.10 20.35 -22.79
N VAL A 36 -4.65 19.48 -21.93
CA VAL A 36 -4.14 18.11 -21.74
C VAL A 36 -4.26 17.29 -23.03
N ASN A 37 -5.38 17.39 -23.76
CA ASN A 37 -5.52 16.70 -25.05
C ASN A 37 -4.42 17.08 -26.04
N GLN A 38 -4.07 18.36 -26.14
CA GLN A 38 -2.97 18.82 -27.00
C GLN A 38 -1.60 18.32 -26.50
N ALA A 39 -1.37 18.34 -25.18
CA ALA A 39 -0.15 17.82 -24.58
C ALA A 39 0.03 16.32 -24.85
N LEU A 40 -1.05 15.53 -24.79
CA LEU A 40 -1.03 14.11 -25.10
C LEU A 40 -0.68 13.84 -26.57
N ILE A 41 -1.24 14.61 -27.52
CA ILE A 41 -0.88 14.52 -28.94
C ILE A 41 0.61 14.82 -29.14
N TYR A 42 1.13 15.83 -28.43
CA TYR A 42 2.54 16.18 -28.48
C TYR A 42 3.43 15.04 -27.97
N VAL A 43 3.16 14.49 -26.78
CA VAL A 43 3.94 13.37 -26.23
C VAL A 43 3.86 12.12 -27.12
N ASP A 44 2.68 11.79 -27.65
CA ASP A 44 2.51 10.68 -28.59
C ASP A 44 3.38 10.87 -29.85
N SER A 45 3.46 12.10 -30.37
CA SER A 45 4.33 12.40 -31.52
C SER A 45 5.81 12.20 -31.22
N MET A 46 6.25 12.48 -29.98
CA MET A 46 7.64 12.25 -29.55
C MET A 46 7.94 10.76 -29.39
N ILE A 47 6.99 9.99 -28.83
CA ILE A 47 7.10 8.52 -28.75
C ILE A 47 7.16 7.93 -30.16
N ASN A 48 6.30 8.40 -31.07
CA ASN A 48 6.31 7.96 -32.47
C ASN A 48 7.66 8.26 -33.16
N TYR A 49 8.25 9.43 -32.91
CA TYR A 49 9.58 9.76 -33.42
C TYR A 49 10.65 8.80 -32.87
N LEU A 50 10.63 8.50 -31.58
CA LEU A 50 11.57 7.55 -30.96
C LEU A 50 11.43 6.16 -31.60
N MET A 51 10.20 5.62 -31.66
CA MET A 51 9.91 4.30 -32.21
C MET A 51 10.31 4.21 -33.70
N THR A 52 9.96 5.21 -34.49
CA THR A 52 10.35 5.29 -35.91
C THR A 52 11.87 5.33 -36.06
N SER A 53 12.56 6.09 -35.21
CA SER A 53 14.01 6.22 -35.27
C SER A 53 14.76 4.95 -34.86
N LEU A 54 14.19 4.16 -33.95
CA LEU A 54 14.68 2.83 -33.58
C LEU A 54 14.46 1.82 -34.71
N TYR A 55 13.28 1.84 -35.33
CA TYR A 55 12.96 1.00 -36.49
C TYR A 55 13.91 1.25 -37.66
N GLN A 56 14.17 2.51 -38.01
CA GLN A 56 15.09 2.88 -39.09
C GLN A 56 16.55 2.47 -38.84
N ARG A 57 16.91 2.12 -37.59
CA ARG A 57 18.24 1.67 -37.19
C ARG A 57 18.31 0.15 -36.98
N ASP A 58 17.25 -0.58 -37.30
CA ASP A 58 17.10 -2.01 -37.03
C ASP A 58 17.30 -2.35 -35.53
N LEU A 59 16.87 -1.45 -34.63
CA LEU A 59 17.04 -1.59 -33.18
C LEU A 59 15.79 -2.07 -32.44
N MET A 60 14.65 -2.22 -33.12
CA MET A 60 13.38 -2.59 -32.49
C MET A 60 13.43 -3.95 -31.78
N ASP A 61 14.15 -4.92 -32.36
CA ASP A 61 14.30 -6.25 -31.78
C ASP A 61 15.49 -6.36 -30.80
N CYS A 62 16.18 -5.23 -30.54
CA CYS A 62 17.37 -5.17 -29.70
C CYS A 62 17.13 -4.38 -28.40
N VAL A 63 16.30 -3.33 -28.47
CA VAL A 63 16.06 -2.42 -27.36
C VAL A 63 14.84 -2.86 -26.54
N ASN A 64 15.00 -2.90 -25.22
CA ASN A 64 13.86 -2.95 -24.29
C ASN A 64 13.41 -1.53 -23.97
N LEU A 65 12.21 -1.17 -24.40
CA LEU A 65 11.56 0.10 -24.11
C LEU A 65 10.56 -0.07 -22.95
N MET A 66 10.66 0.82 -21.97
CA MET A 66 9.72 0.92 -20.86
C MET A 66 9.15 2.34 -20.84
N ILE A 67 7.85 2.48 -21.09
CA ILE A 67 7.13 3.77 -21.04
C ILE A 67 6.37 3.80 -19.72
N VAL A 68 6.67 4.78 -18.88
CA VAL A 68 6.11 4.91 -17.53
C VAL A 68 5.70 6.36 -17.27
N ALA A 69 4.84 6.54 -16.27
CA ALA A 69 4.67 7.81 -15.59
C ALA A 69 4.99 7.65 -14.10
N ASP A 70 5.25 8.76 -13.42
CA ASP A 70 5.46 8.83 -11.98
C ASP A 70 4.14 8.84 -11.19
N HIS A 71 3.12 9.55 -11.69
CA HIS A 71 1.77 9.60 -11.11
C HIS A 71 0.70 9.94 -12.17
N GLY A 72 -0.55 10.00 -11.72
CA GLY A 72 -1.65 10.59 -12.47
C GLY A 72 -1.92 12.05 -12.05
N MET A 73 -3.12 12.55 -12.35
CA MET A 73 -3.52 13.95 -12.13
C MET A 73 -4.97 14.04 -11.64
N GLN A 74 -5.26 14.98 -10.73
CA GLN A 74 -6.58 15.16 -10.14
C GLN A 74 -7.04 16.61 -10.22
N GLN A 75 -8.28 16.83 -10.69
CA GLN A 75 -8.92 18.14 -10.68
C GLN A 75 -9.05 18.69 -9.26
N LEU A 76 -8.63 19.93 -9.07
CA LEU A 76 -8.78 20.71 -7.83
C LEU A 76 -10.11 21.45 -7.79
N TYR A 77 -10.60 21.71 -6.58
CA TYR A 77 -11.85 22.43 -6.33
C TYR A 77 -11.68 23.49 -5.24
N GLU A 78 -12.08 24.74 -5.53
CA GLU A 78 -11.97 25.86 -4.59
C GLU A 78 -12.74 25.63 -3.29
N ASP A 79 -13.93 25.02 -3.37
CA ASP A 79 -14.79 24.73 -2.22
C ASP A 79 -14.26 23.61 -1.31
N LYS A 80 -13.18 22.93 -1.74
CA LYS A 80 -12.49 21.89 -0.97
C LYS A 80 -11.17 22.36 -0.35
N ARG A 81 -10.77 23.62 -0.52
CA ARG A 81 -9.56 24.17 0.10
C ARG A 81 -9.64 24.11 1.63
N ILE A 82 -8.55 23.72 2.27
CA ILE A 82 -8.43 23.54 3.72
C ILE A 82 -7.50 24.62 4.27
N PHE A 83 -8.02 25.49 5.14
CA PHE A 83 -7.25 26.57 5.76
C PHE A 83 -6.94 26.23 7.23
N LEU A 84 -5.65 26.14 7.58
CA LEU A 84 -5.22 25.66 8.90
C LEU A 84 -5.49 26.65 10.04
N ASP A 85 -5.43 27.95 9.74
CA ASP A 85 -5.72 29.06 10.67
C ASP A 85 -7.16 29.02 11.25
N GLN A 86 -8.08 28.33 10.60
CA GLN A 86 -9.44 28.09 11.10
C GLN A 86 -9.50 27.12 12.28
N TYR A 87 -8.45 26.31 12.49
CA TYR A 87 -8.39 25.29 13.54
C TYR A 87 -7.41 25.65 14.67
N PHE A 88 -6.31 26.35 14.35
CA PHE A 88 -5.29 26.77 15.32
C PHE A 88 -4.40 27.90 14.80
N ASP A 89 -3.68 28.56 15.72
CA ASP A 89 -2.63 29.52 15.35
C ASP A 89 -1.44 28.80 14.71
N VAL A 90 -1.19 29.11 13.43
CA VAL A 90 -0.11 28.53 12.62
C VAL A 90 1.26 29.18 12.88
N LYS A 91 1.34 30.18 13.76
CA LYS A 91 2.59 30.88 14.08
C LYS A 91 3.67 29.91 14.60
N GLY A 92 4.88 30.11 14.07
CA GLY A 92 6.04 29.30 14.43
C GLY A 92 6.05 27.91 13.78
N MET A 93 5.14 27.62 12.85
CA MET A 93 5.14 26.40 12.06
C MET A 93 5.64 26.68 10.64
N ARG A 94 6.32 25.69 10.06
CA ARG A 94 6.58 25.63 8.62
C ARG A 94 5.57 24.67 7.98
N ILE A 95 4.72 25.23 7.12
CA ILE A 95 3.64 24.50 6.46
C ILE A 95 4.03 24.29 5.00
N PHE A 96 3.96 23.04 4.55
CA PHE A 96 4.10 22.66 3.15
C PHE A 96 2.70 22.45 2.60
N SER A 97 2.20 23.44 1.88
CA SER A 97 0.92 23.39 1.17
C SER A 97 1.01 22.43 -0.02
N ALA A 98 -0.01 21.59 -0.20
CA ALA A 98 -0.18 20.63 -1.30
C ALA A 98 -1.50 19.84 -1.11
N ALA A 99 -1.82 18.95 -2.04
CA ALA A 99 -2.74 17.83 -1.84
C ALA A 99 -2.49 17.05 -0.53
N VAL A 100 -1.23 16.83 -0.14
CA VAL A 100 -0.87 16.28 1.17
C VAL A 100 -0.11 17.32 1.97
N GLY A 101 -0.83 18.02 2.85
CA GLY A 101 -0.26 19.04 3.71
C GLY A 101 0.70 18.44 4.73
N ARG A 102 1.83 19.10 4.98
CA ARG A 102 2.80 18.70 6.01
C ARG A 102 3.15 19.88 6.90
N ILE A 103 3.27 19.63 8.20
CA ILE A 103 3.59 20.66 9.18
C ILE A 103 4.86 20.27 9.92
N MET A 104 5.83 21.19 9.97
CA MET A 104 6.94 21.16 10.92
C MET A 104 6.67 22.21 11.99
N LEU A 105 6.73 21.81 13.26
CA LEU A 105 6.30 22.64 14.38
C LEU A 105 7.35 23.66 14.83
N GLU A 106 8.56 23.68 14.26
CA GLU A 106 9.68 24.60 14.53
C GLU A 106 9.62 25.35 15.89
N ASN A 107 9.06 26.57 15.93
CA ASN A 107 8.94 27.43 17.11
C ASN A 107 7.50 27.57 17.64
N SER A 108 6.63 26.65 17.27
CA SER A 108 5.23 26.62 17.65
C SER A 108 5.06 26.36 19.15
N THR A 109 4.00 26.91 19.73
CA THR A 109 3.58 26.61 21.10
C THR A 109 2.76 25.32 21.20
N LEU A 110 2.37 24.75 20.05
CA LEU A 110 1.60 23.50 19.96
C LEU A 110 2.51 22.31 19.71
N SER A 111 2.17 21.19 20.34
CA SER A 111 2.72 19.87 20.03
C SER A 111 1.92 19.15 18.94
N ALA A 112 2.51 18.15 18.29
CA ALA A 112 1.84 17.37 17.24
C ALA A 112 0.52 16.72 17.71
N PRO A 113 0.44 16.11 18.92
CA PRO A 113 -0.83 15.62 19.44
C PRO A 113 -1.88 16.71 19.63
N GLN A 114 -1.49 17.93 20.04
CA GLN A 114 -2.44 19.05 20.18
C GLN A 114 -2.97 19.52 18.82
N VAL A 115 -2.13 19.56 17.78
CA VAL A 115 -2.59 19.87 16.41
C VAL A 115 -3.55 18.80 15.91
N VAL A 116 -3.19 17.53 16.04
CA VAL A 116 -4.06 16.38 15.68
C VAL A 116 -5.38 16.44 16.42
N ASP A 117 -5.36 16.70 17.73
CA ASP A 117 -6.56 16.74 18.57
C ASP A 117 -7.53 17.87 18.18
N LYS A 118 -7.01 19.00 17.69
CA LYS A 118 -7.82 20.12 17.20
C LYS A 118 -8.49 19.85 15.85
N MET A 119 -7.93 18.94 15.06
CA MET A 119 -8.38 18.63 13.70
C MET A 119 -9.10 17.27 13.57
N LYS A 120 -9.02 16.39 14.58
CA LYS A 120 -9.64 15.06 14.54
C LYS A 120 -11.17 15.11 14.75
N CYS A 121 -11.87 14.16 14.14
CA CYS A 121 -13.30 13.92 14.33
C CYS A 121 -14.23 15.09 13.96
N LEU A 122 -13.78 15.98 13.06
CA LEU A 122 -14.61 17.03 12.49
C LEU A 122 -15.47 16.44 11.38
N ASN A 123 -16.80 16.53 11.50
CA ASN A 123 -17.71 15.94 10.53
C ASN A 123 -17.75 16.77 9.23
N GLY A 124 -17.76 16.10 8.07
CA GLY A 124 -17.85 16.76 6.77
C GLY A 124 -16.54 17.41 6.28
N THR A 125 -15.39 17.11 6.88
CA THR A 125 -14.10 17.62 6.41
C THR A 125 -13.51 16.77 5.28
N ASN A 126 -12.76 17.43 4.39
CA ASN A 126 -12.06 16.80 3.27
C ASN A 126 -10.64 16.35 3.64
N PHE A 127 -10.38 15.97 4.90
CA PHE A 127 -9.06 15.53 5.31
C PHE A 127 -9.08 14.57 6.50
N ARG A 128 -7.96 13.86 6.65
CA ARG A 128 -7.57 13.16 7.86
C ARG A 128 -6.23 13.72 8.33
N VAL A 129 -6.02 13.73 9.63
CA VAL A 129 -4.81 14.27 10.25
C VAL A 129 -4.10 13.16 11.02
N TYR A 130 -2.78 13.09 10.88
CA TYR A 130 -1.96 12.06 11.51
C TYR A 130 -0.67 12.64 12.10
N GLU A 131 -0.28 12.12 13.26
CA GLU A 131 1.15 12.01 13.56
C GLU A 131 1.76 10.96 12.60
N PRO A 132 2.98 11.13 12.08
CA PRO A 132 3.59 10.19 11.12
C PRO A 132 3.55 8.72 11.57
N LYS A 133 3.74 8.45 12.86
CA LYS A 133 3.72 7.08 13.41
C LYS A 133 2.37 6.35 13.23
N ASN A 134 1.27 7.11 13.11
CA ASN A 134 -0.11 6.65 13.04
C ASN A 134 -0.68 6.61 11.61
N ILE A 135 0.06 7.09 10.60
CA ILE A 135 -0.37 7.03 9.20
C ILE A 135 -0.55 5.57 8.74
N PRO A 136 -1.49 5.27 7.82
CA PRO A 136 -1.65 3.91 7.28
C PRO A 136 -0.32 3.30 6.81
N LYS A 137 0.05 2.14 7.37
CA LYS A 137 1.36 1.51 7.13
C LYS A 137 1.66 1.24 5.65
N ARG A 138 0.63 0.99 4.84
CA ARG A 138 0.73 0.80 3.39
C ARG A 138 1.33 1.99 2.63
N LEU A 139 1.33 3.20 3.21
CA LEU A 139 1.93 4.39 2.60
C LEU A 139 3.45 4.42 2.82
N HIS A 140 3.98 3.66 3.79
CA HIS A 140 5.38 3.65 4.18
C HIS A 140 5.98 5.06 4.46
N TYR A 141 5.11 6.02 4.80
CA TYR A 141 5.43 7.45 4.87
C TYR A 141 5.51 7.97 6.31
N ALA A 142 6.43 7.41 7.11
CA ALA A 142 6.53 7.73 8.54
C ALA A 142 7.96 7.85 9.10
N LYS A 143 8.95 7.24 8.44
CA LYS A 143 10.28 7.00 9.07
C LYS A 143 11.24 8.19 8.96
N SER A 144 11.12 9.00 7.91
CA SER A 144 12.05 10.09 7.63
C SER A 144 11.69 11.34 8.45
N TYR A 145 12.67 11.97 9.09
CA TYR A 145 12.50 13.24 9.79
C TYR A 145 12.06 14.38 8.85
N ARG A 146 12.30 14.25 7.53
CA ARG A 146 11.93 15.25 6.52
C ARG A 146 10.43 15.31 6.22
N ILE A 147 9.67 14.33 6.70
CA ILE A 147 8.22 14.26 6.51
C ILE A 147 7.53 15.39 7.30
N GLY A 148 8.05 15.71 8.48
CA GLY A 148 7.46 16.68 9.40
C GLY A 148 6.77 16.01 10.58
N ASP A 149 6.16 16.83 11.44
CA ASP A 149 5.57 16.42 12.72
C ASP A 149 4.10 16.03 12.59
N VAL A 150 3.38 16.60 11.62
CA VAL A 150 1.97 16.33 11.33
C VAL A 150 1.75 16.22 9.82
N ILE A 151 0.91 15.27 9.42
CA ILE A 151 0.51 15.00 8.03
C ILE A 151 -0.99 15.23 7.92
N ILE A 152 -1.39 15.94 6.87
CA ILE A 152 -2.78 16.21 6.50
C ILE A 152 -3.05 15.48 5.18
N ASP A 153 -3.67 14.31 5.30
CA ASP A 153 -4.09 13.43 4.21
C ASP A 153 -5.45 13.91 3.69
N SER A 154 -5.44 14.74 2.65
CA SER A 154 -6.66 15.34 2.12
C SER A 154 -7.40 14.42 1.14
N ALA A 155 -8.70 14.65 0.98
CA ALA A 155 -9.52 13.95 0.01
C ALA A 155 -9.22 14.45 -1.42
N PRO A 156 -9.36 13.60 -2.46
CA PRO A 156 -9.07 13.99 -3.84
C PRO A 156 -9.73 15.31 -4.28
N GLY A 157 -8.92 16.17 -4.88
CA GLY A 157 -9.28 17.51 -5.36
C GLY A 157 -9.27 18.60 -4.30
N SER A 158 -8.72 18.32 -3.11
CA SER A 158 -8.53 19.29 -2.04
C SER A 158 -7.07 19.76 -1.99
N MET A 159 -6.85 20.95 -1.45
CA MET A 159 -5.52 21.52 -1.21
C MET A 159 -5.45 22.10 0.20
N VAL A 160 -4.30 21.92 0.85
CA VAL A 160 -4.05 22.41 2.22
C VAL A 160 -3.25 23.70 2.17
N PHE A 161 -3.72 24.72 2.88
CA PHE A 161 -3.09 26.03 2.98
C PHE A 161 -2.99 26.50 4.44
N PRO A 162 -1.97 27.30 4.79
CA PRO A 162 -1.90 27.89 6.13
C PRO A 162 -3.10 28.81 6.42
N ASP A 163 -3.46 29.67 5.47
CA ASP A 163 -4.56 30.64 5.56
C ASP A 163 -5.09 30.98 4.16
N LYS A 164 -6.19 31.76 4.12
CA LYS A 164 -6.84 32.14 2.84
C LYS A 164 -5.92 32.98 1.96
N LYS A 165 -5.16 33.91 2.55
CA LYS A 165 -4.28 34.82 1.80
C LYS A 165 -3.21 34.03 1.05
N SER A 166 -2.61 33.05 1.70
CA SER A 166 -1.58 32.20 1.10
C SER A 166 -2.12 31.36 -0.07
N ALA A 167 -3.41 31.04 -0.07
CA ALA A 167 -4.05 30.38 -1.21
C ALA A 167 -4.43 31.33 -2.36
N GLU A 168 -4.57 32.63 -2.08
CA GLU A 168 -4.76 33.67 -3.10
C GLU A 168 -3.42 34.09 -3.72
N ASP A 169 -2.32 33.98 -2.96
CA ASP A 169 -0.94 34.23 -3.41
C ASP A 169 -0.31 33.01 -4.14
N ASP A 170 -0.97 31.85 -4.12
CA ASP A 170 -0.50 30.62 -4.77
C ASP A 170 -0.78 30.61 -6.28
N TRP A 171 -0.13 29.71 -7.02
CA TRP A 171 -0.44 29.53 -8.43
C TRP A 171 -1.87 29.01 -8.61
N ASP A 172 -2.58 29.53 -9.60
CA ASP A 172 -3.97 29.13 -9.92
C ASP A 172 -3.98 27.78 -10.65
N GLU A 173 -3.59 26.74 -9.91
CA GLU A 173 -3.56 25.37 -10.40
C GLU A 173 -4.97 24.79 -10.45
N GLN A 174 -5.31 24.21 -11.59
CA GLN A 174 -6.57 23.53 -11.85
C GLN A 174 -6.46 22.02 -11.58
N GLY A 175 -5.26 21.46 -11.68
CA GLY A 175 -4.96 20.08 -11.32
C GLY A 175 -3.80 19.99 -10.33
N ASP A 176 -3.79 18.95 -9.51
CA ASP A 176 -2.65 18.59 -8.66
C ASP A 176 -2.65 17.07 -8.40
N HIS A 177 -1.60 16.57 -7.79
CA HIS A 177 -1.37 15.17 -7.49
C HIS A 177 -0.74 14.98 -6.10
N GLY A 178 -0.50 13.72 -5.72
CA GLY A 178 0.08 13.37 -4.41
C GLY A 178 -0.92 12.84 -3.38
N PHE A 179 -2.20 12.76 -3.74
CA PHE A 179 -3.22 12.03 -2.96
C PHE A 179 -2.84 10.54 -2.79
N ASP A 180 -3.63 9.81 -1.99
CA ASP A 180 -3.46 8.37 -1.80
C ASP A 180 -3.29 7.63 -3.14
N PHE A 181 -2.15 6.94 -3.31
CA PHE A 181 -1.82 6.20 -4.53
C PHE A 181 -2.84 5.12 -4.95
N ARG A 182 -3.76 4.73 -4.05
CA ARG A 182 -4.88 3.82 -4.41
C ARG A 182 -6.01 4.53 -5.15
N THR A 183 -6.05 5.85 -5.12
CA THR A 183 -7.05 6.66 -5.84
C THR A 183 -6.83 6.48 -7.35
N PRO A 184 -7.88 6.15 -8.14
CA PRO A 184 -7.73 5.90 -9.57
C PRO A 184 -7.05 7.04 -10.35
N SER A 185 -7.32 8.31 -10.01
CA SER A 185 -6.70 9.47 -10.64
C SER A 185 -5.19 9.59 -10.38
N MET A 186 -4.64 8.87 -9.40
CA MET A 186 -3.20 8.85 -9.09
C MET A 186 -2.47 7.69 -9.75
N HIS A 187 -3.17 6.81 -10.49
CA HIS A 187 -2.55 5.68 -11.15
C HIS A 187 -1.72 6.15 -12.35
N ALA A 188 -0.52 5.60 -12.48
CA ALA A 188 0.40 5.88 -13.57
C ALA A 188 0.30 4.80 -14.67
N ILE A 189 0.77 5.13 -15.87
CA ILE A 189 0.88 4.19 -16.98
C ILE A 189 2.13 3.31 -16.87
N PHE A 190 2.07 2.13 -17.48
CA PHE A 190 3.22 1.27 -17.72
C PHE A 190 3.02 0.51 -19.04
N PHE A 191 3.99 0.61 -19.95
CA PHE A 191 4.10 -0.22 -21.14
C PHE A 191 5.52 -0.77 -21.26
N GLY A 192 5.65 -2.05 -21.56
CA GLY A 192 6.93 -2.71 -21.86
C GLY A 192 6.91 -3.25 -23.28
N HIS A 193 7.99 -3.02 -24.04
CA HIS A 193 8.17 -3.50 -25.41
C HIS A 193 9.63 -3.87 -25.65
N GLY A 194 9.88 -4.88 -26.48
CA GLY A 194 11.22 -5.35 -26.83
C GLY A 194 11.50 -6.80 -26.42
N PRO A 195 12.70 -7.32 -26.72
CA PRO A 195 13.01 -8.75 -26.66
C PRO A 195 12.94 -9.37 -25.25
N GLY A 196 13.05 -8.55 -24.21
CA GLY A 196 12.95 -8.98 -22.82
C GLY A 196 11.52 -9.16 -22.31
N PHE A 197 10.52 -8.59 -23.00
CA PHE A 197 9.11 -8.63 -22.61
C PHE A 197 8.32 -9.64 -23.44
N LYS A 198 7.30 -10.25 -22.81
CA LYS A 198 6.30 -11.03 -23.53
C LYS A 198 5.40 -10.11 -24.37
N GLU A 199 5.02 -10.59 -25.55
CA GLU A 199 4.13 -9.85 -26.46
C GLU A 199 2.65 -10.08 -26.14
N GLY A 200 1.83 -9.06 -26.37
CA GLY A 200 0.36 -9.16 -26.30
C GLY A 200 -0.20 -9.44 -24.90
N VAL A 201 0.56 -9.17 -23.84
CA VAL A 201 0.16 -9.41 -22.45
C VAL A 201 -0.41 -8.14 -21.82
N SER A 202 -1.59 -8.26 -21.21
CA SER A 202 -2.12 -7.28 -20.27
C SER A 202 -1.99 -7.82 -18.85
N ILE A 203 -1.55 -6.97 -17.92
CA ILE A 203 -1.25 -7.36 -16.54
C ILE A 203 -2.12 -6.62 -15.54
N GLN A 204 -2.21 -7.19 -14.34
CA GLN A 204 -2.83 -6.51 -13.21
C GLN A 204 -1.95 -5.34 -12.72
N PRO A 205 -2.54 -4.31 -12.11
CA PRO A 205 -1.79 -3.20 -11.52
C PRO A 205 -0.74 -3.70 -10.51
N PHE A 206 0.41 -3.04 -10.52
CA PHE A 206 1.51 -3.28 -9.58
C PHE A 206 2.09 -1.93 -9.11
N GLN A 207 2.97 -1.96 -8.11
CA GLN A 207 3.58 -0.74 -7.57
C GLN A 207 4.89 -0.40 -8.29
N ASN A 208 5.16 0.89 -8.54
CA ASN A 208 6.35 1.34 -9.26
C ASN A 208 7.68 0.98 -8.56
N ILE A 209 7.67 0.67 -7.26
CA ILE A 209 8.83 0.14 -6.52
C ILE A 209 9.38 -1.17 -7.11
N GLU A 210 8.58 -1.89 -7.89
CA GLU A 210 8.97 -3.13 -8.57
C GLU A 210 9.80 -2.87 -9.85
N LEU A 211 9.76 -1.66 -10.40
CA LEU A 211 10.43 -1.32 -11.66
C LEU A 211 11.95 -1.45 -11.58
N TYR A 212 12.55 -1.18 -10.42
CA TYR A 212 13.99 -1.36 -10.24
C TYR A 212 14.43 -2.80 -10.49
N ASN A 213 13.71 -3.77 -9.89
CA ASN A 213 14.04 -5.19 -10.07
C ASN A 213 13.86 -5.60 -11.53
N LEU A 214 12.76 -5.16 -12.16
CA LEU A 214 12.50 -5.41 -13.57
C LEU A 214 13.60 -4.87 -14.48
N MET A 215 14.04 -3.62 -14.30
CA MET A 215 15.14 -3.05 -15.07
C MET A 215 16.45 -3.82 -14.85
N ALA A 216 16.74 -4.21 -13.60
CA ALA A 216 17.92 -5.02 -13.28
C ALA A 216 17.88 -6.41 -13.92
N ASP A 217 16.69 -7.03 -14.03
CA ASP A 217 16.48 -8.29 -14.75
C ASP A 217 16.73 -8.13 -16.26
N LEU A 218 16.13 -7.10 -16.88
CA LEU A 218 16.28 -6.81 -18.32
C LEU A 218 17.73 -6.50 -18.71
N MET A 219 18.46 -5.81 -17.84
CA MET A 219 19.88 -5.48 -18.03
C MET A 219 20.83 -6.61 -17.61
N GLN A 220 20.31 -7.71 -17.05
CA GLN A 220 21.09 -8.84 -16.55
C GLN A 220 22.19 -8.42 -15.56
N LEU A 221 21.87 -7.48 -14.65
CA LEU A 221 22.86 -6.98 -13.69
C LEU A 221 23.35 -8.12 -12.77
N PRO A 222 24.67 -8.26 -12.56
CA PRO A 222 25.23 -9.33 -11.75
C PRO A 222 24.91 -9.18 -10.26
N SER A 223 24.60 -7.97 -9.82
CA SER A 223 24.24 -7.65 -8.44
C SER A 223 23.22 -6.51 -8.41
N ARG A 224 22.48 -6.43 -7.30
CA ARG A 224 21.43 -5.42 -7.08
C ARG A 224 21.64 -4.75 -5.73
N ALA A 225 21.30 -3.48 -5.68
CA ALA A 225 21.14 -2.79 -4.41
C ALA A 225 19.89 -3.35 -3.69
N PRO A 226 19.88 -3.35 -2.35
CA PRO A 226 18.69 -3.70 -1.58
C PRO A 226 17.59 -2.64 -1.82
N THR A 227 16.39 -3.09 -2.16
CA THR A 227 15.21 -2.23 -2.38
C THR A 227 13.98 -2.80 -1.67
N ASN A 228 12.86 -2.08 -1.75
CA ASN A 228 11.56 -2.57 -1.24
C ASN A 228 10.77 -3.38 -2.27
N GLY A 229 11.23 -3.45 -3.53
CA GLY A 229 10.59 -4.26 -4.55
C GLY A 229 10.78 -5.75 -4.26
N THR A 230 9.74 -6.53 -4.53
CA THR A 230 9.75 -7.99 -4.39
C THR A 230 10.35 -8.63 -5.64
N LYS A 231 11.56 -9.20 -5.49
CA LYS A 231 12.20 -9.95 -6.59
C LYS A 231 11.28 -11.06 -7.08
N GLY A 232 11.11 -11.17 -8.40
CA GLY A 232 10.24 -12.17 -9.02
C GLY A 232 8.79 -11.73 -9.24
N ALA A 233 8.34 -10.63 -8.60
CA ALA A 233 6.94 -10.17 -8.73
C ALA A 233 6.52 -9.93 -10.19
N LEU A 234 7.46 -9.51 -11.03
CA LEU A 234 7.24 -9.23 -12.46
C LEU A 234 7.86 -10.28 -13.40
N TYR A 235 8.23 -11.48 -12.94
CA TYR A 235 8.76 -12.52 -13.85
C TYR A 235 7.73 -13.00 -14.88
N HIS A 236 6.45 -12.91 -14.55
CA HIS A 236 5.37 -13.30 -15.45
C HIS A 236 5.29 -12.48 -16.74
N ILE A 237 5.93 -11.29 -16.82
CA ILE A 237 5.96 -10.45 -18.03
C ILE A 237 7.26 -10.57 -18.84
N LEU A 238 8.28 -11.26 -18.30
CA LEU A 238 9.55 -11.43 -18.99
C LEU A 238 9.49 -12.63 -19.93
N SER A 239 10.07 -12.49 -21.12
CA SER A 239 10.19 -13.60 -22.08
C SER A 239 11.14 -14.68 -21.56
N ASN A 240 12.23 -14.27 -20.90
CA ASN A 240 13.21 -15.16 -20.28
C ASN A 240 13.45 -14.72 -18.82
N PRO A 241 12.53 -15.05 -17.89
CA PRO A 241 12.70 -14.68 -16.49
C PRO A 241 13.90 -15.44 -15.88
N PRO A 242 14.62 -14.83 -14.93
CA PRO A 242 15.56 -15.58 -14.11
C PRO A 242 14.87 -16.71 -13.33
N PRO A 243 15.62 -17.72 -12.87
CA PRO A 243 15.06 -18.76 -12.02
C PRO A 243 14.41 -18.17 -10.76
N ASP A 244 13.27 -18.73 -10.38
CA ASP A 244 12.63 -18.40 -9.11
C ASP A 244 13.58 -18.66 -7.94
N VAL A 245 13.58 -17.76 -6.96
CA VAL A 245 14.33 -17.98 -5.72
C VAL A 245 13.49 -18.92 -4.87
N GLU A 246 13.89 -20.20 -4.79
CA GLU A 246 13.29 -21.14 -3.85
C GLU A 246 13.45 -20.60 -2.42
N THR A 247 12.32 -20.36 -1.76
CA THR A 247 12.31 -19.96 -0.35
C THR A 247 12.49 -21.21 0.50
N SER A 248 13.58 -21.30 1.25
CA SER A 248 13.77 -22.38 2.24
C SER A 248 12.65 -22.33 3.26
N MET A 249 11.88 -23.42 3.35
CA MET A 249 10.77 -23.55 4.29
C MET A 249 11.17 -24.44 5.46
N LYS A 250 10.89 -23.98 6.68
CA LYS A 250 11.16 -24.70 7.93
C LYS A 250 9.86 -25.01 8.66
N SER A 251 9.64 -26.28 8.95
CA SER A 251 8.54 -26.74 9.79
C SER A 251 8.72 -26.24 11.22
N LEU A 252 7.67 -25.65 11.79
CA LEU A 252 7.68 -25.17 13.16
C LEU A 252 7.55 -26.35 14.14
N SER A 253 8.40 -26.35 15.16
CA SER A 253 8.23 -27.23 16.32
C SER A 253 7.00 -26.84 17.14
N SER A 254 6.37 -27.80 17.82
CA SER A 254 5.32 -27.48 18.79
C SER A 254 5.89 -26.70 19.98
N CYS A 255 5.19 -25.66 20.43
CA CYS A 255 5.54 -24.95 21.66
C CYS A 255 5.20 -25.76 22.92
N VAL A 256 4.24 -26.68 22.81
CA VAL A 256 3.68 -27.40 23.95
C VAL A 256 3.67 -28.90 23.68
N LYS A 257 4.07 -29.70 24.67
CA LYS A 257 3.95 -31.16 24.59
C LYS A 257 2.51 -31.63 24.82
N LYS A 258 1.73 -30.86 25.59
CA LYS A 258 0.35 -31.17 25.96
C LYS A 258 -0.39 -29.87 26.26
N LEU A 259 -1.62 -29.75 25.79
CA LEU A 259 -2.53 -28.67 26.17
C LEU A 259 -3.12 -28.97 27.56
N ILE A 260 -2.99 -28.02 28.47
CA ILE A 260 -3.60 -28.08 29.80
C ILE A 260 -4.70 -27.02 29.85
N TYR A 261 -5.94 -27.48 30.00
CA TYR A 261 -7.09 -26.60 30.17
C TYR A 261 -7.25 -26.29 31.66
N GLY A 262 -7.16 -25.01 32.01
CA GLY A 262 -7.40 -24.51 33.36
C GLY A 262 -8.59 -23.56 33.39
N PHE A 263 -9.23 -23.44 34.54
CA PHE A 263 -10.27 -22.44 34.77
C PHE A 263 -9.63 -21.17 35.34
N CYS A 264 -9.83 -20.04 34.67
CA CYS A 264 -9.43 -18.73 35.21
C CYS A 264 -10.59 -18.13 36.01
N GLY A 265 -10.62 -18.41 37.31
CA GLY A 265 -11.60 -17.88 38.27
C GLY A 265 -13.00 -18.48 38.16
N ASP A 266 -13.86 -18.10 39.10
CA ASP A 266 -15.19 -18.72 39.34
C ASP A 266 -16.25 -18.37 38.26
N GLN A 267 -15.90 -17.50 37.29
CA GLN A 267 -16.82 -17.02 36.26
C GLN A 267 -16.72 -17.75 34.91
N CYS A 268 -15.76 -18.68 34.77
CA CYS A 268 -15.74 -19.56 33.61
C CYS A 268 -16.78 -20.67 33.83
N ALA A 269 -17.77 -20.78 32.95
CA ALA A 269 -18.73 -21.88 33.00
C ALA A 269 -17.96 -23.21 32.99
N GLN A 270 -18.15 -24.01 34.04
CA GLN A 270 -17.59 -25.36 34.13
C GLN A 270 -18.33 -26.23 33.10
N SER A 271 -17.76 -26.30 31.91
CA SER A 271 -18.19 -27.20 30.86
C SER A 271 -17.18 -28.34 30.78
N ASP A 272 -17.63 -29.56 31.05
CA ASP A 272 -16.81 -30.77 30.91
C ASP A 272 -16.55 -31.15 29.43
N ASP A 273 -17.20 -30.47 28.48
CA ASP A 273 -16.93 -30.60 27.04
C ASP A 273 -15.54 -30.05 26.69
N ARG A 274 -14.51 -30.84 26.97
CA ARG A 274 -13.19 -30.65 26.39
C ARG A 274 -13.27 -31.13 24.94
N PRO A 275 -12.94 -30.30 23.96
CA PRO A 275 -12.93 -30.75 22.58
C PRO A 275 -11.87 -31.86 22.44
N VAL A 276 -12.34 -33.07 22.14
CA VAL A 276 -11.47 -34.22 21.85
C VAL A 276 -11.07 -34.08 20.38
N CYS A 277 -9.86 -33.60 20.15
CA CYS A 277 -9.28 -33.48 18.82
C CYS A 277 -7.80 -33.89 18.88
N GLN A 278 -7.27 -34.38 17.76
CA GLN A 278 -5.84 -34.54 17.56
C GLN A 278 -5.40 -33.45 16.58
N PRO A 279 -4.86 -32.33 17.07
CA PRO A 279 -4.47 -31.23 16.21
C PRO A 279 -3.11 -31.55 15.57
N ASP A 280 -3.14 -32.06 14.33
CA ASP A 280 -1.96 -32.52 13.58
C ASP A 280 -1.57 -31.59 12.41
N GLU A 281 -1.64 -30.27 12.63
CA GLU A 281 -1.24 -29.31 11.59
C GLU A 281 0.24 -28.92 11.74
N VAL A 282 1.06 -29.36 10.78
CA VAL A 282 2.44 -28.91 10.64
C VAL A 282 2.45 -27.62 9.83
N ILE A 283 2.75 -26.50 10.48
CA ILE A 283 2.97 -25.23 9.80
C ILE A 283 4.44 -25.11 9.41
N SER A 284 4.68 -24.77 8.14
CA SER A 284 5.99 -24.39 7.64
C SER A 284 6.02 -22.91 7.31
N LEU A 285 7.10 -22.24 7.69
CA LEU A 285 7.35 -20.82 7.38
C LEU A 285 8.70 -20.66 6.68
N PRO A 286 8.94 -19.56 5.97
CA PRO A 286 10.28 -19.19 5.53
C PRO A 286 11.27 -19.26 6.68
N GLU A 287 12.42 -19.89 6.45
CA GLU A 287 13.40 -20.21 7.49
C GLU A 287 13.84 -18.97 8.30
N GLU A 288 14.00 -17.83 7.64
CA GLU A 288 14.36 -16.55 8.24
C GLU A 288 13.33 -16.06 9.28
N LEU A 289 12.05 -16.40 9.10
CA LEU A 289 10.97 -16.03 10.01
C LEU A 289 10.81 -17.04 11.14
N ALA A 290 11.26 -18.28 10.96
CA ALA A 290 10.97 -19.41 11.86
C ALA A 290 11.83 -19.44 13.14
N THR A 291 12.89 -18.63 13.23
CA THR A 291 13.98 -18.79 14.21
C THR A 291 13.53 -18.77 15.68
N SER A 292 12.58 -17.91 16.06
CA SER A 292 12.02 -17.83 17.43
C SER A 292 10.59 -18.37 17.56
N LEU A 293 10.06 -18.96 16.47
CA LEU A 293 8.65 -19.31 16.37
C LEU A 293 8.41 -20.80 16.65
N CYS A 294 7.23 -21.08 17.18
CA CYS A 294 6.71 -22.44 17.35
C CYS A 294 5.19 -22.42 17.13
N SER A 295 4.59 -23.59 16.93
CA SER A 295 3.15 -23.73 16.75
C SER A 295 2.48 -24.25 18.02
N ILE A 296 1.27 -23.77 18.29
CA ILE A 296 0.33 -24.33 19.27
C ILE A 296 -0.89 -24.75 18.46
N ALA A 297 -0.97 -26.05 18.17
CA ALA A 297 -2.09 -26.61 17.43
C ALA A 297 -3.28 -26.82 18.39
N LEU A 298 -4.42 -26.22 18.07
CA LEU A 298 -5.70 -26.36 18.78
C LEU A 298 -6.71 -27.01 17.84
N CYS A 299 -7.87 -27.43 18.34
CA CYS A 299 -8.83 -28.22 17.55
C CYS A 299 -9.28 -27.58 16.24
N ASN A 300 -9.50 -26.26 16.21
CA ASN A 300 -10.00 -25.55 15.04
C ASN A 300 -9.05 -24.42 14.62
N SER A 301 -7.83 -24.41 15.13
CA SER A 301 -6.88 -23.33 14.85
C SER A 301 -5.47 -23.68 15.25
N THR A 302 -4.49 -23.13 14.54
CA THR A 302 -3.10 -23.22 14.92
C THR A 302 -2.54 -21.83 15.18
N THR A 303 -1.99 -21.63 16.37
CA THR A 303 -1.37 -20.36 16.77
C THR A 303 0.15 -20.43 16.63
N ILE A 304 0.71 -19.50 15.88
CA ILE A 304 2.15 -19.29 15.78
C ILE A 304 2.56 -18.35 16.91
N TYR A 305 3.43 -18.84 17.79
CA TYR A 305 3.84 -18.16 19.01
C TYR A 305 5.32 -17.79 18.94
N ASP A 306 5.65 -16.57 19.37
CA ASP A 306 7.03 -16.10 19.49
C ASP A 306 7.51 -16.30 20.92
N LYS A 307 8.44 -17.25 21.08
CA LYS A 307 9.00 -17.60 22.39
C LYS A 307 9.78 -16.45 23.01
N SER A 308 10.39 -15.59 22.18
CA SER A 308 11.22 -14.47 22.67
C SER A 308 10.39 -13.32 23.24
N LEU A 309 9.20 -13.08 22.64
CA LEU A 309 8.31 -12.00 23.06
C LEU A 309 7.21 -12.45 24.02
N TYR A 310 7.11 -13.76 24.27
CA TYR A 310 6.04 -14.39 25.04
C TYR A 310 4.64 -13.96 24.57
N LYS A 311 4.43 -13.93 23.24
CA LYS A 311 3.16 -13.47 22.63
C LYS A 311 2.82 -14.26 21.36
N PRO A 312 1.51 -14.46 21.08
CA PRO A 312 1.07 -14.96 19.79
C PRO A 312 1.39 -13.94 18.69
N LYS A 313 1.88 -14.41 17.55
CA LYS A 313 2.14 -13.60 16.35
C LYS A 313 1.01 -13.68 15.35
N PHE A 314 0.48 -14.88 15.16
CA PHE A 314 -0.54 -15.18 14.16
C PHE A 314 -1.36 -16.39 14.63
N THR A 315 -2.64 -16.43 14.30
CA THR A 315 -3.49 -17.61 14.52
C THR A 315 -4.26 -17.88 13.24
N GLN A 316 -4.05 -19.07 12.69
CA GLN A 316 -4.81 -19.58 11.57
C GLN A 316 -6.02 -20.34 12.11
N PHE A 317 -7.23 -20.01 11.66
CA PHE A 317 -8.43 -20.78 12.01
C PHE A 317 -8.77 -21.73 10.85
N GLN A 318 -9.01 -22.99 11.19
CA GLN A 318 -9.60 -23.96 10.29
C GLN A 318 -11.12 -23.87 10.46
N PHE A 319 -11.79 -23.27 9.47
CA PHE A 319 -13.23 -23.36 9.40
C PHE A 319 -13.59 -24.71 8.80
N ILE A 320 -14.04 -25.66 9.63
CA ILE A 320 -14.82 -26.79 9.13
C ILE A 320 -16.16 -26.20 8.69
N VAL A 321 -16.33 -26.00 7.39
CA VAL A 321 -17.66 -25.75 6.83
C VAL A 321 -18.44 -27.05 7.01
N VAL A 322 -19.21 -27.13 8.09
CA VAL A 322 -20.26 -28.14 8.20
C VAL A 322 -21.35 -27.69 7.23
N CYS A 323 -21.28 -28.14 5.98
CA CYS A 323 -22.42 -28.10 5.07
C CYS A 323 -23.48 -29.06 5.63
N SER A 324 -24.32 -28.59 6.55
CA SER A 324 -25.68 -29.10 6.57
C SER A 324 -26.36 -28.55 5.33
N SER A 325 -27.01 -29.44 4.57
CA SER A 325 -27.66 -29.14 3.30
C SER A 325 -28.75 -28.08 3.45
N LEU A 326 -28.37 -26.80 3.38
CA LEU A 326 -29.27 -25.67 3.18
C LEU A 326 -28.63 -24.74 2.16
N VAL A 327 -29.21 -24.78 0.96
CA VAL A 327 -28.92 -23.87 -0.15
C VAL A 327 -29.17 -22.43 0.31
N CYS A 328 -28.12 -21.61 0.39
CA CYS A 328 -28.27 -20.16 0.52
C CYS A 328 -28.66 -19.58 -0.85
N SER A 329 -29.96 -19.44 -1.11
CA SER A 329 -30.48 -18.71 -2.27
C SER A 329 -30.38 -17.19 -2.04
N ARG A 330 -29.71 -16.47 -2.95
CA ARG A 330 -29.84 -15.00 -3.06
C ARG A 330 -31.26 -14.63 -3.52
N SER A 331 -31.96 -13.80 -2.76
CA SER A 331 -33.20 -13.15 -3.22
C SER A 331 -32.94 -11.68 -3.59
N PRO A 332 -33.44 -11.18 -4.74
CA PRO A 332 -33.31 -9.78 -5.14
C PRO A 332 -34.40 -8.90 -4.50
N PHE A 333 -33.98 -7.68 -4.11
CA PHE A 333 -34.71 -6.42 -3.90
C PHE A 333 -36.22 -6.40 -3.58
N SER A 334 -36.57 -5.79 -2.44
CA SER A 334 -37.79 -4.98 -2.20
C SER A 334 -37.53 -3.96 -1.07
N PRO A 335 -38.15 -2.75 -1.08
CA PRO A 335 -37.76 -1.58 -0.26
C PRO A 335 -38.31 -1.64 1.19
N PRO A 336 -37.87 -0.76 2.11
CA PRO A 336 -38.00 -1.00 3.54
C PRO A 336 -39.37 -0.55 4.09
N LEU A 337 -40.00 -1.39 4.90
CA LEU A 337 -40.99 -0.98 5.89
C LEU A 337 -40.49 -1.38 7.29
N PRO A 338 -40.78 -0.56 8.31
CA PRO A 338 -40.02 -0.55 9.56
C PRO A 338 -40.58 -1.61 10.50
N LEU A 339 -39.76 -2.61 10.82
CA LEU A 339 -40.04 -3.54 11.91
C LEU A 339 -38.83 -3.60 12.82
N ALA A 340 -39.03 -3.06 14.01
CA ALA A 340 -38.13 -3.12 15.14
C ALA A 340 -37.68 -4.56 15.39
N LEU A 341 -36.38 -4.81 15.24
CA LEU A 341 -35.75 -6.03 15.72
C LEU A 341 -35.15 -5.79 17.11
N PRO A 342 -35.31 -6.73 18.05
CA PRO A 342 -34.63 -6.68 19.34
C PRO A 342 -33.12 -6.72 19.15
N LYS A 343 -32.41 -5.91 19.93
CA LYS A 343 -30.95 -5.91 20.02
C LYS A 343 -30.43 -7.24 20.57
N GLU A 344 -30.17 -8.22 19.72
CA GLU A 344 -29.19 -9.26 20.05
C GLU A 344 -27.84 -8.91 19.44
N LYS A 345 -26.97 -8.38 20.32
CA LYS A 345 -25.55 -8.22 20.08
C LYS A 345 -24.93 -9.60 19.87
N LEU A 346 -24.65 -9.99 18.63
CA LEU A 346 -23.57 -10.92 18.34
C LEU A 346 -22.27 -10.24 18.75
N SER A 347 -21.89 -10.46 20.00
CA SER A 347 -20.78 -9.75 20.63
C SER A 347 -19.46 -10.40 20.22
N PHE A 348 -18.51 -9.55 19.82
CA PHE A 348 -17.06 -9.79 19.86
C PHE A 348 -16.55 -10.29 21.24
N GLN A 349 -17.41 -10.41 22.25
CA GLN A 349 -17.05 -10.92 23.57
C GLN A 349 -16.81 -12.43 23.57
N ARG A 350 -17.44 -13.23 22.69
CA ARG A 350 -17.17 -14.68 22.65
C ARG A 350 -15.72 -14.97 22.26
N ILE A 351 -15.22 -14.30 21.22
CA ILE A 351 -13.84 -14.44 20.73
C ILE A 351 -12.82 -13.91 21.76
N LYS A 352 -13.13 -12.81 22.47
CA LYS A 352 -12.28 -12.31 23.56
C LYS A 352 -12.26 -13.22 24.80
N ARG A 353 -13.31 -14.02 25.01
CA ARG A 353 -13.39 -14.93 26.17
C ARG A 353 -12.47 -16.14 25.97
N ASP A 354 -12.48 -16.73 24.78
CA ASP A 354 -11.65 -17.90 24.46
C ASP A 354 -10.14 -17.57 24.46
N LEU A 355 -9.76 -16.37 24.03
CA LEU A 355 -8.37 -15.90 24.06
C LEU A 355 -7.84 -15.55 25.46
N ARG A 356 -8.70 -15.18 26.42
CA ARG A 356 -8.26 -14.89 27.81
C ARG A 356 -8.01 -16.16 28.63
N CYS A 357 -8.61 -17.29 28.27
CA CYS A 357 -8.49 -18.54 29.01
C CYS A 357 -7.22 -19.36 28.67
N ILE A 358 -6.49 -19.02 27.59
CA ILE A 358 -5.31 -19.77 27.14
C ILE A 358 -4.00 -19.22 27.73
N VAL A 359 -3.99 -17.98 28.22
CA VAL A 359 -2.77 -17.31 28.71
C VAL A 359 -2.72 -17.39 30.23
N ASN A 360 -2.29 -18.52 30.79
CA ASN A 360 -1.53 -18.61 32.08
C ASN A 360 -1.35 -20.05 32.63
N ALA A 361 -1.15 -21.05 31.78
CA ALA A 361 -0.75 -22.38 32.27
C ALA A 361 0.13 -23.12 31.26
N ALA A 362 1.34 -22.61 31.03
CA ALA A 362 2.41 -23.40 30.45
C ALA A 362 3.61 -23.33 31.38
N ASN A 363 4.01 -24.47 31.96
CA ASN A 363 5.32 -24.61 32.55
C ASN A 363 6.33 -24.52 31.40
N TRP A 364 7.06 -23.41 31.36
CA TRP A 364 8.13 -23.14 30.42
C TRP A 364 9.34 -24.02 30.77
N LEU A 365 9.88 -24.74 29.76
CA LEU A 365 11.21 -25.35 29.80
C LEU A 365 12.16 -24.48 28.97
#